data_AF-A0A0D7B9R5-F1
#
_entry.id   AF-A0A0D7B9R5-F1
#
_cell.length_a   1.000
_cell.length_b   1.000
_cell.length_c   1.000
_cell.angle_alpha   90.00
_cell.angle_beta   90.00
_cell.angle_gamma   90.00
#
_symmetry.space_group_name_H-M   'P 1'
#
loop_
_entity.id
_entity.type
_entity.pdbx_description
1 polymer ?
#
loop_
_entity_poly.entity_id
_entity_poly.type
_entity_poly.pdbx_seq_one_letter_code
_entity_poly.pdbx_strand_id
1 'polypeptide(L)'
;MPAAYSADLKRLIYDWYVEDITMTYRKAAARAKVSIGLVAKIMKNMDEFGVVVNPNKRRTGRALDYDEGDLAYLTEWLQCHPTAYLDEAREALCEAREVE
;
A
#
# COMPACT_ATOMS: atom_id res chain seq x y z
N MET A 1 18.81 2.46 -8.68
CA MET A 1 17.42 2.95 -8.74
C MET A 1 17.33 4.20 -7.87
N PRO A 2 16.86 5.35 -8.37
CA PRO A 2 16.69 6.54 -7.54
C PRO A 2 15.65 6.28 -6.44
N ALA A 3 15.80 6.94 -5.29
CA ALA A 3 14.87 6.84 -4.19
C ALA A 3 13.45 7.26 -4.64
N ALA A 4 12.44 6.57 -4.14
CA ALA A 4 11.06 6.94 -4.42
C ALA A 4 10.74 8.29 -3.75
N TYR A 5 10.00 9.16 -4.45
CA TYR A 5 9.48 10.39 -3.86
C TYR A 5 8.62 10.10 -2.61
N SER A 6 8.74 10.97 -1.61
CA SER A 6 7.99 10.88 -0.36
C SER A 6 6.47 10.90 -0.60
N ALA A 7 5.71 10.34 0.33
CA ALA A 7 4.25 10.38 0.28
C ALA A 7 3.74 11.83 0.38
N ASP A 8 4.39 12.65 1.21
CA ASP A 8 4.01 14.05 1.43
C ASP A 8 4.13 14.88 0.15
N LEU A 9 5.21 14.71 -0.63
CA LEU A 9 5.35 15.39 -1.91
C LEU A 9 4.24 14.98 -2.89
N LYS A 10 3.87 13.69 -2.91
CA LYS A 10 2.79 13.20 -3.77
C LYS A 10 1.43 13.75 -3.35
N ARG A 11 1.20 13.91 -2.04
CA ARG A 11 -0.01 14.52 -1.50
C ARG A 11 -0.10 15.99 -1.88
N LEU A 12 0.97 16.74 -1.68
CA LEU A 12 1.07 18.14 -2.10
C LEU A 12 0.78 18.35 -3.60
N ILE A 13 1.29 17.47 -4.46
CA ILE A 13 1.01 17.50 -5.92
C ILE A 13 -0.48 17.26 -6.21
N TYR A 14 -1.12 16.36 -5.47
CA TYR A 14 -2.55 16.11 -5.60
C TYR A 14 -3.38 17.30 -5.12
N ASP A 15 -3.05 17.86 -3.96
CA ASP A 15 -3.76 18.99 -3.38
C ASP A 15 -3.72 20.20 -4.33
N TRP A 16 -2.57 20.51 -4.94
CA TRP A 16 -2.46 21.54 -5.97
C TRP A 16 -3.37 21.31 -7.19
N TYR A 17 -3.61 20.06 -7.55
CA TYR A 17 -4.46 19.72 -8.68
C TYR A 17 -5.95 19.85 -8.34
N VAL A 18 -6.33 19.54 -7.10
CA VAL A 18 -7.72 19.65 -6.63
C VAL A 18 -8.10 21.09 -6.34
N GLU A 19 -7.20 21.86 -5.72
CA GLU A 19 -7.46 23.23 -5.27
C GLU A 19 -7.47 24.26 -6.42
N ASP A 20 -6.68 24.05 -7.47
CA ASP A 20 -6.57 24.96 -8.61
C ASP A 20 -7.16 24.34 -9.89
N ILE A 21 -8.32 24.85 -10.31
CA ILE A 21 -9.03 24.40 -11.51
C ILE A 21 -8.22 24.58 -12.81
N THR A 22 -7.22 25.47 -12.82
CA THR A 22 -6.34 25.69 -13.97
C THR A 22 -5.11 24.79 -13.97
N MET A 23 -4.95 23.98 -12.92
CA MET A 23 -3.83 23.07 -12.75
C MET A 23 -3.96 21.90 -13.71
N THR A 24 -2.96 21.74 -14.58
CA THR A 24 -2.85 20.59 -15.48
C THR A 24 -1.70 19.70 -15.03
N TYR A 25 -1.67 18.45 -15.50
CA TYR A 25 -0.58 17.53 -15.16
C TYR A 25 0.79 18.07 -15.56
N ARG A 26 0.87 18.82 -16.67
CA ARG A 26 2.11 19.48 -17.09
C ARG A 26 2.55 20.58 -16.13
N LYS A 27 1.63 21.42 -15.66
CA LYS A 27 1.92 22.49 -14.70
C LYS A 27 2.35 21.91 -13.35
N ALA A 28 1.64 20.91 -12.85
CA ALA A 28 1.99 20.22 -11.61
C ALA A 28 3.37 19.56 -11.70
N ALA A 29 3.66 18.87 -12.82
CA ALA A 29 4.97 18.26 -13.07
C ALA A 29 6.10 19.29 -13.11
N ALA A 30 5.90 20.41 -13.82
CA ALA A 30 6.87 21.50 -13.90
C ALA A 30 7.12 22.14 -12.53
N ARG A 31 6.05 22.40 -11.77
CA ARG A 31 6.10 22.99 -10.43
C ARG A 31 6.85 22.10 -9.43
N ALA A 32 6.57 20.79 -9.44
CA ALA A 32 7.24 19.83 -8.57
C ALA A 32 8.60 19.33 -9.10
N LYS A 33 9.00 19.72 -10.32
CA LYS A 33 10.19 19.21 -11.02
C LYS A 33 10.21 17.68 -11.12
N VAL A 34 9.05 17.07 -11.37
CA VAL A 34 8.88 15.62 -11.55
C VAL A 34 8.40 15.29 -12.95
N SER A 35 8.43 14.01 -13.32
CA SER A 35 7.88 13.57 -14.60
C SER A 35 6.35 13.65 -14.63
N ILE A 36 5.80 13.94 -15.80
CA ILE A 36 4.33 13.94 -16.02
C ILE A 36 3.73 12.56 -15.70
N GLY A 37 4.46 11.49 -16.01
CA GLY A 37 4.03 10.12 -15.70
C GLY A 37 3.88 9.86 -14.20
N LEU A 38 4.69 10.49 -13.35
CA LEU A 38 4.50 10.40 -11.89
C LEU A 38 3.20 11.09 -11.47
N VAL A 39 2.92 12.28 -12.00
CA VAL A 39 1.68 13.02 -11.72
C VAL A 39 0.47 12.19 -12.12
N ALA A 40 0.46 11.66 -13.35
CA ALA A 40 -0.62 10.79 -13.83
C ALA A 40 -0.83 9.56 -12.93
N LYS A 41 0.26 8.96 -12.44
CA LYS A 41 0.19 7.83 -11.51
C LYS A 41 -0.37 8.21 -10.15
N ILE A 42 -0.04 9.38 -9.62
CA ILE A 42 -0.60 9.90 -8.36
C ILE A 42 -2.11 10.06 -8.50
N MET A 43 -2.57 10.70 -9.58
CA MET A 43 -4.01 10.91 -9.83
C MET A 43 -4.73 9.57 -9.97
N LYS A 44 -4.17 8.62 -10.72
CA LYS A 44 -4.73 7.28 -10.84
C LYS A 44 -4.85 6.56 -9.49
N ASN A 45 -3.82 6.60 -8.64
CA ASN A 45 -3.90 5.94 -7.34
C ASN A 45 -4.94 6.61 -6.43
N MET A 46 -5.09 7.93 -6.50
CA MET A 46 -6.11 8.65 -5.73
C MET A 46 -7.52 8.29 -6.19
N ASP A 47 -7.74 8.15 -7.50
CA ASP A 47 -9.01 7.72 -8.08
C ASP A 47 -9.34 6.25 -7.75
N GLU A 48 -8.37 5.36 -7.86
CA GLU A 48 -8.55 3.91 -7.70
C GLU A 48 -8.54 3.45 -6.23
N PHE A 49 -7.75 4.09 -5.37
CA PHE A 49 -7.50 3.63 -3.99
C PHE A 49 -7.72 4.70 -2.91
N GLY A 50 -8.03 5.96 -3.28
CA GLY A 50 -8.14 7.07 -2.31
C GLY A 50 -6.81 7.50 -1.68
N VAL A 51 -5.68 6.94 -2.10
CA VAL A 51 -4.35 7.19 -1.54
C VAL A 51 -3.31 7.45 -2.64
N VAL A 52 -2.33 8.32 -2.36
CA VAL A 52 -1.32 8.73 -3.36
C VAL A 52 -0.27 7.64 -3.66
N VAL A 53 -0.21 6.61 -2.82
CA VAL A 53 0.66 5.44 -2.97
C VAL A 53 -0.23 4.20 -3.05
N ASN A 54 -0.10 3.44 -4.13
CA ASN A 54 -0.82 2.17 -4.27
C ASN A 54 -0.53 1.25 -3.06
N PRO A 55 -1.55 0.90 -2.24
CA PRO A 55 -1.38 0.10 -1.04
C PRO A 55 -1.03 -1.36 -1.34
N ASN A 56 -1.49 -1.85 -2.51
CA ASN A 56 -1.24 -3.21 -2.98
C ASN A 56 0.11 -3.36 -3.69
N LYS A 57 0.89 -2.27 -3.80
CA LYS A 57 2.20 -2.33 -4.42
C LYS A 57 3.15 -3.16 -3.55
N ARG A 58 3.28 -4.44 -3.90
CA ARG A 58 4.23 -5.36 -3.28
C ARG A 58 5.64 -4.77 -3.32
N ARG A 59 6.34 -4.76 -2.18
CA ARG A 59 7.77 -4.49 -2.15
C ARG A 59 8.47 -5.62 -2.90
N THR A 60 9.08 -5.28 -4.02
CA THR A 60 9.93 -6.22 -4.76
C THR A 60 11.13 -6.59 -3.87
N GLY A 61 11.28 -7.87 -3.51
CA GLY A 61 12.51 -8.39 -2.90
C GLY A 61 12.40 -8.95 -1.46
N ARG A 62 11.25 -8.86 -0.77
CA ARG A 62 11.05 -9.61 0.48
C ARG A 62 10.00 -10.69 0.25
N ALA A 63 10.40 -11.95 0.40
CA ALA A 63 9.44 -13.04 0.49
C ALA A 63 8.52 -12.77 1.68
N LEU A 64 7.22 -13.00 1.51
CA LEU A 64 6.29 -12.86 2.63
C LEU A 64 6.62 -13.96 3.65
N ASP A 65 6.59 -13.60 4.93
CA ASP A 65 6.74 -14.57 6.02
C ASP A 65 5.48 -15.48 6.12
N TYR A 66 4.36 -15.04 5.51
CA TYR A 66 3.06 -15.70 5.44
C TYR A 66 2.52 -15.69 4.00
N ASP A 67 2.07 -16.84 3.52
CA ASP A 67 1.37 -16.97 2.24
C ASP A 67 -0.14 -16.70 2.40
N GLU A 68 -0.88 -16.84 1.29
CA GLU A 68 -2.34 -16.61 1.29
C GLU A 68 -3.10 -17.69 2.10
N GLY A 69 -2.56 -18.90 2.22
CA GLY A 69 -3.13 -19.99 3.02
C GLY A 69 -3.00 -19.70 4.51
N ASP A 70 -1.84 -19.22 4.96
CA ASP A 70 -1.63 -18.82 6.35
C ASP A 70 -2.56 -17.69 6.77
N LEU A 71 -2.77 -16.71 5.88
CA LEU A 71 -3.68 -15.59 6.14
C LEU A 71 -5.13 -16.07 6.23
N ALA A 72 -5.54 -17.03 5.39
CA ALA A 72 -6.85 -17.65 5.47
C ALA A 72 -7.04 -18.39 6.80
N TYR A 73 -6.06 -19.23 7.18
CA TYR A 73 -6.06 -19.96 8.45
C TYR A 73 -6.16 -19.01 9.65
N LEU A 74 -5.31 -17.98 9.72
CA LEU A 74 -5.33 -17.01 10.81
C LEU A 74 -6.66 -16.25 10.88
N THR A 75 -7.28 -15.97 9.73
CA THR A 75 -8.58 -15.29 9.68
C THR A 75 -9.68 -16.17 10.28
N GLU A 76 -9.74 -17.44 9.91
CA GLU A 76 -10.70 -18.41 10.47
C GLU A 76 -10.44 -18.67 11.95
N TRP A 77 -9.17 -18.82 12.34
CA TRP A 77 -8.77 -19.07 13.71
C TRP A 77 -9.15 -17.91 14.65
N LEU A 78 -8.92 -16.67 14.23
CA LEU A 78 -9.31 -15.47 15.00
C LEU A 78 -10.84 -15.30 15.10
N GLN A 79 -11.61 -15.77 14.13
CA GLN A 79 -13.07 -15.79 14.24
C GLN A 79 -13.54 -16.78 15.32
N CYS A 80 -12.87 -17.92 15.45
CA CYS A 80 -13.13 -18.91 16.50
C CYS A 80 -12.63 -18.44 17.87
N HIS A 81 -11.56 -17.64 17.91
CA HIS A 81 -10.89 -17.21 19.14
C HIS A 81 -10.71 -15.68 19.20
N PRO A 82 -11.81 -14.91 19.34
CA PRO A 82 -11.78 -13.44 19.23
C PRO A 82 -11.05 -12.73 20.37
N THR A 83 -10.77 -13.42 21.49
CA THR A 83 -10.02 -12.90 22.64
C THR A 83 -8.60 -13.44 22.71
N ALA A 84 -8.18 -14.27 21.75
CA ALA A 84 -6.85 -14.84 21.75
C ALA A 84 -5.78 -13.79 21.49
N TYR A 85 -4.62 -14.02 22.06
CA TYR A 85 -3.46 -13.17 21.86
C TYR A 85 -2.72 -13.52 20.57
N LEU A 86 -1.88 -12.59 20.10
CA LEU A 86 -1.16 -12.75 18.82
C LEU A 86 -0.10 -13.86 18.86
N ASP A 87 0.47 -14.14 20.03
CA ASP A 87 1.39 -15.26 20.26
C ASP A 87 0.67 -16.61 20.18
N GLU A 88 -0.52 -16.72 20.76
CA GLU A 88 -1.36 -17.93 20.63
C GLU A 88 -1.74 -18.22 19.18
N ALA A 89 -2.11 -17.17 18.42
CA ALA A 89 -2.38 -17.30 16.99
C ALA A 89 -1.14 -17.75 16.19
N ARG A 90 0.05 -17.30 16.61
CA ARG A 90 1.31 -17.71 15.99
C ARG A 90 1.65 -19.16 16.30
N GLU A 91 1.46 -19.60 17.55
CA GLU A 91 1.67 -20.99 17.95
C GLU A 91 0.75 -21.93 17.18
N ALA A 92 -0.55 -21.61 17.09
CA ALA A 92 -1.51 -22.40 16.33
C ALA A 92 -1.14 -22.52 14.84
N LEU A 93 -0.67 -21.43 14.22
CA LEU A 93 -0.20 -21.47 12.84
C LEU A 93 1.08 -22.30 12.67
N CYS A 94 2.02 -22.19 13.62
CA CYS A 94 3.23 -23.02 13.62
C CYS A 94 2.89 -24.51 13.74
N GLU A 95 2.00 -24.88 14.66
CA GLU A 95 1.53 -26.26 14.82
C GLU A 95 0.84 -26.76 13.54
N ALA A 96 -0.03 -25.96 12.92
CA ALA A 96 -0.72 -26.33 11.68
C ALA A 96 0.25 -26.58 10.51
N ARG A 97 1.33 -25.79 10.39
CA ARG A 97 2.37 -25.96 9.37
C ARG A 97 3.28 -27.17 9.60
N GLU A 98 3.45 -27.62 10.84
CA GLU A 98 4.27 -28.81 11.18
C GLU A 98 3.52 -30.14 10.96
N VAL A 99 2.21 -30.08 10.76
CA VAL A 99 1.34 -31.24 10.52
C VAL A 99 1.14 -31.51 9.01
N GLU A 100 1.60 -30.62 8.12
CA GLU A 100 1.59 -30.79 6.65
C GLU A 100 2.77 -31.61 6.10
#